data_AF-A0A4R4U2H2-F1
#
_entry.id   AF-A0A4R4U2H2-F1
#
_cell.length_a   1.000
_cell.length_b   1.000
_cell.length_c   1.000
_cell.angle_alpha   90.00
_cell.angle_beta   90.00
_cell.angle_gamma   90.00
#
_symmetry.space_group_name_H-M   'P 1'
#
loop_
_entity.id
_entity.type
_entity.pdbx_description
1 polymer ?
#
loop_
_entity_poly.entity_id
_entity_poly.type
_entity_poly.pdbx_seq_one_letter_code
_entity_poly.pdbx_strand_id
1 'polypeptide(L)' 'MPDDVRRERSGETVTWAQILTHWLLVEADLHERYGVDVDDRALLRARSWRWLETRIVGLLAADTRLNRALSPSADSTPG' A
#
# COMPACT_ATOMS: atom_id res chain seq x y z
N MET A 1 -9.23 11.39 -0.04
CA MET A 1 -8.74 10.13 0.56
C MET A 1 -9.93 9.54 1.28
N PRO A 2 -10.42 8.35 0.91
CA PRO A 2 -11.32 7.63 1.80
C PRO A 2 -10.57 7.31 3.11
N ASP A 3 -11.25 7.23 4.25
CA ASP A 3 -10.56 7.01 5.54
C ASP A 3 -10.04 5.56 5.67
N ASP A 4 -10.67 4.63 4.95
CA ASP A 4 -10.48 3.19 5.09
C ASP A 4 -10.21 2.49 3.75
N VAL A 5 -9.30 1.52 3.76
CA VAL A 5 -9.04 0.57 2.67
C VAL A 5 -9.34 -0.84 3.18
N ARG A 6 -10.47 -1.39 2.74
CA ARG A 6 -10.89 -2.74 3.13
C ARG A 6 -10.01 -3.78 2.43
N ARG A 7 -9.32 -4.64 3.20
CA ARG A 7 -8.71 -5.87 2.67
C ARG A 7 -9.75 -6.99 2.65
N GLU A 8 -9.75 -7.79 1.59
CA GLU A 8 -10.72 -8.89 1.41
C GLU A 8 -10.31 -10.18 2.14
N ARG A 9 -9.05 -10.34 2.56
CA ARG A 9 -8.50 -11.61 3.09
C ARG A 9 -8.52 -11.77 4.61
N SER A 10 -8.65 -10.67 5.35
CA SER A 10 -8.79 -10.65 6.82
C SER A 10 -9.76 -9.53 7.12
N GLY A 11 -10.73 -9.71 8.02
CA GLY A 11 -11.74 -8.69 8.36
C GLY A 11 -11.19 -7.40 8.99
N GLU A 12 -9.89 -7.14 8.86
CA GLU A 12 -9.19 -5.97 9.35
C GLU A 12 -9.18 -4.88 8.28
N THR A 13 -9.68 -3.71 8.67
CA THR A 13 -9.66 -2.51 7.84
C THR A 13 -8.29 -1.86 7.96
N VAL A 14 -7.57 -1.74 6.83
CA VAL A 14 -6.30 -1.00 6.77
C VAL A 14 -6.62 0.45 6.49
N THR A 15 -6.13 1.36 7.31
CA THR A 15 -6.32 2.82 7.11
C THR A 15 -5.24 3.39 6.20
N TRP A 16 -5.52 4.52 5.54
CA TRP A 16 -4.50 5.22 4.75
C TRP A 16 -3.32 5.71 5.60
N ALA A 17 -3.57 6.12 6.84
CA ALA A 17 -2.51 6.54 7.75
C ALA A 17 -1.49 5.40 7.99
N GLN A 18 -1.97 4.17 8.19
CA GLN A 18 -1.10 3.00 8.31
C GLN A 18 -0.30 2.76 7.03
N ILE A 19 -0.94 2.84 5.85
CA ILE A 19 -0.24 2.68 4.56
C ILE A 19 0.88 3.73 4.41
N LEU A 20 0.57 5.00 4.67
CA LEU A 20 1.51 6.11 4.51
C LEU A 20 2.65 6.07 5.53
N THR A 21 2.47 5.43 6.68
CA THR A 21 3.56 5.16 7.63
C THR A 21 4.66 4.27 7.02
N HIS A 22 4.30 3.45 6.04
CA HIS A 22 5.21 2.57 5.32
C HIS A 22 5.55 3.09 3.91
N TRP A 23 5.62 4.42 3.73
CA TRP A 23 5.83 5.04 2.42
C TRP A 23 7.00 4.44 1.63
N LEU A 24 8.16 4.21 2.26
CA LEU A 24 9.31 3.58 1.60
C LEU A 24 9.00 2.20 0.99
N LEU A 25 8.12 1.41 1.64
CA LEU A 25 7.69 0.11 1.09
C LEU A 25 6.72 0.30 -0.07
N VAL A 26 5.84 1.31 0.02
CA VAL A 26 4.94 1.70 -1.08
C VAL A 26 5.76 2.06 -2.31
N GLU A 27 6.78 2.92 -2.18
CA GLU A 27 7.65 3.35 -3.29
C GLU A 27 8.37 2.17 -3.93
N ALA A 28 9.01 1.33 -3.12
CA ALA A 28 9.73 0.16 -3.59
C ALA A 28 8.82 -0.82 -4.34
N ASP A 29 7.64 -1.12 -3.78
CA ASP A 29 6.70 -2.06 -4.39
C ASP A 29 6.01 -1.48 -5.64
N LEU A 30 5.76 -0.15 -5.68
CA LEU A 30 5.27 0.53 -6.89
C LEU A 30 6.29 0.46 -8.03
N HIS A 31 7.57 0.70 -7.71
CA HIS A 31 8.64 0.64 -8.70
C HIS A 31 8.85 -0.79 -9.19
N GLU A 32 8.96 -1.77 -8.30
CA GLU A 32 9.19 -3.17 -8.68
C GLU A 32 8.04 -3.78 -9.48
N ARG A 33 6.79 -3.53 -9.06
CA ARG A 33 5.63 -4.23 -9.63
C ARG A 33 5.02 -3.53 -10.84
N TYR A 34 5.12 -2.20 -10.89
CA TYR A 34 4.47 -1.40 -11.93
C TYR A 34 5.44 -0.51 -12.72
N GLY A 35 6.73 -0.48 -12.36
CA GLY A 35 7.70 0.45 -12.95
C GLY A 35 7.37 1.91 -12.63
N VAL A 36 6.67 2.17 -11.52
CA VAL A 36 6.26 3.52 -11.12
C VAL A 36 7.29 4.11 -10.18
N ASP A 37 8.00 5.12 -10.66
CA ASP A 37 8.85 5.97 -9.83
C ASP A 37 8.03 7.18 -9.34
N VAL A 38 7.88 7.32 -8.03
CA VAL A 38 7.14 8.44 -7.43
C VAL A 38 7.97 9.72 -7.35
N ASP A 39 9.29 9.65 -7.51
CA ASP A 39 10.14 10.83 -7.61
C ASP A 39 10.07 11.48 -9.00
N ASP A 40 9.55 10.76 -10.01
CA ASP A 40 9.24 11.34 -11.32
C ASP A 40 8.05 12.31 -11.23
N ARG A 41 8.38 13.59 -11.04
CA ARG A 41 7.40 14.67 -10.96
C ARG A 41 6.62 14.87 -12.26
N ALA A 42 7.15 14.50 -13.42
CA ALA A 42 6.41 14.60 -14.68
C ALA A 42 5.30 13.55 -14.73
N LEU A 43 5.61 12.31 -14.33
CA LEU A 43 4.63 11.24 -14.20
C LEU A 43 3.53 11.61 -13.20
N LEU A 44 3.89 12.05 -11.99
CA LEU A 44 2.92 12.38 -10.95
C LEU A 44 2.03 13.58 -11.30
N ARG A 45 2.52 14.54 -12.09
CA ARG A 45 1.69 15.65 -12.59
C ARG A 45 0.75 15.23 -13.72
N ALA A 46 1.14 14.25 -14.53
CA ALA A 46 0.36 13.78 -15.67
C ALA A 46 -0.76 12.79 -15.29
N ARG A 47 -0.71 12.21 -14.09
CA ARG A 47 -1.66 11.21 -13.61
C ARG A 47 -2.48 11.75 -12.44
N SER A 48 -3.70 11.24 -12.31
CA SER A 48 -4.58 11.62 -11.22
C SER A 48 -4.20 10.90 -9.93
N TRP A 49 -4.60 11.46 -8.78
CA TRP A 49 -4.48 10.76 -7.50
C TRP A 49 -5.14 9.38 -7.51
N ARG A 50 -6.34 9.27 -8.10
CA ARG A 50 -7.08 7.99 -8.24
C ARG A 50 -6.26 6.91 -8.97
N TRP A 51 -5.42 7.30 -9.94
CA TRP A 51 -4.54 6.37 -10.66
C TRP A 51 -3.48 5.78 -9.73
N LEU A 52 -2.89 6.60 -8.86
CA LEU A 52 -1.90 6.17 -7.87
C LEU A 52 -2.57 5.34 -6.76
N GLU A 53 -3.69 5.82 -6.23
CA GLU A 53 -4.51 5.13 -5.23
C GLU A 53 -4.84 3.69 -5.66
N THR A 54 -5.31 3.49 -6.89
CA THR A 54 -5.65 2.15 -7.41
C THR A 54 -4.45 1.19 -7.37
N ARG A 55 -3.23 1.71 -7.62
CA ARG A 55 -2.00 0.91 -7.61
C ARG A 55 -1.58 0.58 -6.19
N ILE A 56 -1.65 1.55 -5.28
CA ILE A 56 -1.37 1.33 -3.85
C ILE A 56 -2.32 0.28 -3.26
N VAL A 57 -3.61 0.37 -3.55
CA VAL A 57 -4.59 -0.67 -3.13
C VAL A 57 -4.25 -2.02 -3.75
N GLY A 58 -3.83 -2.06 -5.02
CA GLY A 58 -3.37 -3.28 -5.69
C GLY A 58 -2.18 -3.96 -5.00
N LEU A 59 -1.29 -3.19 -4.35
CA LEU A 59 -0.19 -3.74 -3.56
C LEU A 59 -0.69 -4.55 -2.35
N LEU A 60 -1.81 -4.15 -1.74
CA LEU A 60 -2.42 -4.84 -0.60
C LEU A 60 -3.10 -6.16 -1.01
N ALA A 61 -3.49 -6.31 -2.27
CA ALA A 61 -4.10 -7.52 -2.80
C ALA A 61 -3.06 -8.60 -3.21
N ALA A 62 -1.81 -8.19 -3.42
CA ALA A 62 -0.71 -9.07 -3.83
C ALA A 62 0.23 -9.40 -2.66
N ASP A 63 1.08 -10.41 -2.84
CA ASP A 63 2.18 -10.67 -1.89
C ASP A 63 3.31 -9.66 -2.11
N THR A 64 3.24 -8.55 -1.39
CA THR A 64 4.18 -7.42 -1.47
C THR A 64 4.81 -7.16 -0.10
N ARG A 65 5.85 -6.32 -0.04
CA ARG A 65 6.45 -5.93 1.25
C ARG A 65 5.44 -5.15 2.09
N LEU A 66 4.73 -4.22 1.46
CA LEU A 66 3.63 -3.48 2.08
C LEU A 66 2.52 -4.42 2.59
N ASN A 67 2.15 -5.44 1.80
CA ASN A 67 1.13 -6.39 2.23
C ASN A 67 1.55 -7.11 3.52
N ARG A 68 2.78 -7.63 3.55
CA ARG A 68 3.35 -8.34 4.70
C ARG A 68 3.52 -7.45 5.93
N ALA A 69 4.01 -6.22 5.76
CA ALA A 69 4.21 -5.26 6.87
C ALA A 69 2.91 -4.87 7.56
N LEU A 70 1.80 -4.80 6.81
CA LEU A 70 0.48 -4.45 7.32
C LEU A 70 -0.39 -5.68 7.62
N SER A 71 0.14 -6.89 7.45
CA SER A 71 -0.58 -8.10 7.86
C SER A 71 -0.33 -8.30 9.36
N PRO A 72 -1.37 -8.52 10.17
CA PRO A 72 -1.17 -8.83 11.58
C PRO A 72 -0.33 -10.10 11.67
N SER A 73 0.90 -9.97 12.17
CA SER A 73 1.68 -11.12 12.57
C SER A 73 0.86 -11.86 13.61
N ALA A 74 0.58 -13.14 13.39
CA ALA A 74 -0.17 -14.00 14.32
C ALA A 74 0.53 -14.23 15.67
N ASP A 75 1.51 -13.40 16.03
CA ASP A 75 2.38 -13.57 17.18
C ASP A 75 2.15 -12.44 18.20
N SER A 76 1.03 -12.56 18.88
CA SER A 76 0.96 -12.22 20.29
C SER A 76 0.44 -13.47 20.99
N THR A 77 1.29 -14.50 21.08
CA THR A 77 1.14 -15.53 22.11
C THR A 77 1.57 -14.88 23.43
N PRO A 78 0.66 -14.61 24.38
CA PRO A 78 1.09 -14.28 25.73
C PRO A 78 1.54 -15.60 26.37
N GLY A 79 2.85 -15.76 26.53
CA GLY A 79 3.45 -16.77 27.41
C GLY A 79 3.61 -16.22 28.81
#